data_AF-A0A6N7XMY4-F1
#
_entry.id   AF-A0A6N7XMY4-F1
#
_cell.length_a   1.000
_cell.length_b   1.000
_cell.length_c   1.000
_cell.angle_alpha   90.00
_cell.angle_beta   90.00
_cell.angle_gamma   90.00
#
_symmetry.space_group_name_H-M   'P 1'
#
loop_
_entity.id
_entity.type
_entity.pdbx_description
1 polymer ?
#
loop_
_entity_poly.entity_id
_entity_poly.type
_entity_poly.pdbx_seq_one_letter_code
_entity_poly.pdbx_strand_id
1 'polypeptide(L)'
;MKALINVDLLEALRSIVKLKVDHYQSDITYDILDLASSKENDYFCFMAREAGTWLFEQKQVYIKDTQANITWKSYENSDVSTYAVEITHKEEGKILGNIYEIDYQKTLEDIKVNEKEIEKIEVTFVNDNKIIFDVESFKNNKNDIIRDYGEIKDTKDLIKDYFDFTIHQNKLNAERLKVKSIIKLDDYLYGLNKERLNDIGYKKNDIFYISKDDADKMLNQTNINVYMIKGNEKVKIDTLANTYEKITYGIWIEDKKRFDNFDRNELNKIIREKINGNRKKEKLIDFGYRGNDLYLLDSHQEIKNAFIQDIRIYGVDKDLNKIVLKNMKEVSDQLKQKNIIAVDINDKEKIGELLYKNNQSNYIDILDDKEIRTIINMQIKEATYFDKIEESDGEYLAKNIEAIAEKLIKEYDKDIKIAEKIEDIIKETLKEKVMEGRNTEKSLRGKIEAAKSKADKSNQGKDLRTSKDMERN
;
A
#
# COMPACT_ATOMS: atom_id res chain seq x y z
N MET A 1 -25.52 8.13 -11.49
CA MET A 1 -24.10 8.42 -11.23
C MET A 1 -23.96 8.84 -9.77
N LYS A 2 -23.23 8.02 -9.00
CA LYS A 2 -22.77 8.38 -7.66
C LYS A 2 -21.51 9.24 -7.83
N ALA A 3 -21.29 10.20 -6.93
CA ALA A 3 -20.06 10.96 -6.92
C ALA A 3 -19.49 11.15 -5.52
N LEU A 4 -18.17 11.16 -5.47
CA LEU A 4 -17.36 11.57 -4.33
C LEU A 4 -16.79 12.93 -4.69
N ILE A 5 -17.13 13.96 -3.91
CA ILE A 5 -16.77 15.35 -4.21
C ILE A 5 -15.77 15.84 -3.18
N ASN A 6 -14.73 16.54 -3.64
CA ASN A 6 -13.67 17.12 -2.81
C ASN A 6 -13.04 16.09 -1.86
N VAL A 7 -12.63 14.96 -2.42
CA VAL A 7 -11.94 13.89 -1.69
C VAL A 7 -10.47 13.90 -2.00
N ASP A 8 -9.66 13.36 -1.08
CA ASP A 8 -8.29 12.98 -1.37
C ASP A 8 -8.32 11.83 -2.40
N LEU A 9 -7.94 12.13 -3.65
CA LEU A 9 -8.00 11.19 -4.77
C LEU A 9 -7.10 9.98 -4.54
N LEU A 10 -5.95 10.18 -3.89
CA LEU A 10 -5.00 9.11 -3.58
C LEU A 10 -5.64 8.13 -2.59
N GLU A 11 -6.17 8.64 -1.49
CA GLU A 11 -6.83 7.80 -0.49
C GLU A 11 -8.08 7.10 -1.05
N ALA A 12 -8.90 7.83 -1.81
CA ALA A 12 -10.15 7.33 -2.35
C ALA A 12 -9.92 6.22 -3.38
N LEU A 13 -9.08 6.45 -4.40
CA LEU A 13 -8.82 5.46 -5.45
C LEU A 13 -8.14 4.22 -4.88
N ARG A 14 -7.18 4.37 -3.98
CA ARG A 14 -6.55 3.25 -3.26
C ARG A 14 -7.58 2.40 -2.53
N SER A 15 -8.49 3.03 -1.79
CA SER A 15 -9.51 2.32 -1.02
C SER A 15 -10.52 1.60 -1.93
N ILE A 16 -10.85 2.19 -3.09
CA ILE A 16 -11.68 1.55 -4.12
C ILE A 16 -10.96 0.31 -4.68
N VAL A 17 -9.67 0.42 -5.00
CA VAL A 17 -8.85 -0.69 -5.51
C VAL A 17 -8.83 -1.87 -4.54
N LYS A 18 -8.68 -1.61 -3.23
CA LYS A 18 -8.71 -2.69 -2.22
C LYS A 18 -9.98 -3.53 -2.24
N LEU A 19 -11.11 -2.94 -2.63
CA LEU A 19 -12.40 -3.63 -2.66
C LEU A 19 -12.77 -4.17 -4.05
N LYS A 20 -12.26 -3.58 -5.12
CA LYS A 20 -12.61 -3.94 -6.51
C LYS A 20 -11.56 -4.79 -7.22
N VAL A 21 -10.31 -4.80 -6.76
CA VAL A 21 -9.19 -5.45 -7.44
C VAL A 21 -8.63 -6.58 -6.56
N ASP A 22 -8.50 -7.77 -7.13
CA ASP A 22 -8.00 -8.95 -6.40
C ASP A 22 -6.50 -9.15 -6.58
N HIS A 23 -6.00 -8.87 -7.78
CA HIS A 23 -4.61 -9.08 -8.16
C HIS A 23 -3.98 -7.79 -8.68
N TYR A 24 -2.67 -7.63 -8.49
CA TYR A 24 -1.92 -6.46 -8.94
C TYR A 24 -2.44 -5.12 -8.39
N GLN A 25 -2.91 -5.12 -7.13
CA GLN A 25 -3.33 -3.89 -6.45
C GLN A 25 -2.23 -2.81 -6.41
N SER A 26 -0.95 -3.21 -6.50
CA SER A 26 0.20 -2.31 -6.58
C SER A 26 0.20 -1.40 -7.82
N ASP A 27 -0.54 -1.75 -8.88
CA ASP A 27 -0.64 -0.95 -10.11
C ASP A 27 -1.13 0.47 -9.84
N ILE A 28 -1.97 0.65 -8.82
CA ILE A 28 -2.45 1.97 -8.38
C ILE A 28 -1.31 2.96 -8.10
N THR A 29 -0.12 2.47 -7.74
CA THR A 29 1.08 3.30 -7.54
C THR A 29 1.47 4.07 -8.81
N TYR A 30 1.33 3.46 -9.99
CA TYR A 30 1.61 4.15 -11.27
C TYR A 30 0.56 5.23 -11.52
N ASP A 31 -0.72 4.90 -11.37
CA ASP A 31 -1.82 5.84 -11.54
C ASP A 31 -1.67 7.07 -10.63
N ILE A 32 -1.24 6.86 -9.38
CA ILE A 32 -1.01 7.94 -8.42
C ILE A 32 0.12 8.86 -8.85
N LEU A 33 1.21 8.30 -9.37
CA LEU A 33 2.33 9.10 -9.88
C LEU A 33 1.90 9.95 -11.08
N ASP A 34 1.06 9.38 -11.94
CA ASP A 34 0.50 10.08 -13.09
C ASP A 34 -0.41 11.22 -12.62
N LEU A 35 -1.33 10.97 -11.67
CA LEU A 35 -2.15 12.03 -11.05
C LEU A 35 -1.28 13.11 -10.39
N ALA A 36 -0.23 12.73 -9.68
CA ALA A 36 0.68 13.65 -9.00
C ALA A 36 1.42 14.57 -9.98
N SER A 37 1.80 14.06 -11.16
CA SER A 37 2.50 14.83 -12.20
C SER A 37 1.59 15.65 -13.13
N SER A 38 0.28 15.39 -13.10
CA SER A 38 -0.72 16.04 -13.95
C SER A 38 -1.03 17.50 -13.56
N LYS A 39 -1.85 18.22 -14.33
CA LYS A 39 -2.26 19.60 -14.00
C LYS A 39 -3.59 19.62 -13.24
N GLU A 40 -3.86 20.72 -12.54
CA GLU A 40 -5.20 20.99 -12.01
C GLU A 40 -6.19 21.14 -13.17
N ASN A 41 -7.43 20.69 -12.96
CA ASN A 41 -8.51 20.61 -13.95
C ASN A 41 -8.29 19.61 -15.09
N ASP A 42 -7.28 18.74 -14.99
CA ASP A 42 -7.19 17.58 -15.86
C ASP A 42 -8.25 16.53 -15.48
N TYR A 43 -8.79 15.87 -16.50
CA TYR A 43 -9.78 14.81 -16.37
C TYR A 43 -9.21 13.47 -16.80
N PHE A 44 -9.48 12.45 -16.00
CA PHE A 44 -9.01 11.09 -16.22
C PHE A 44 -10.16 10.10 -16.23
N CYS A 45 -9.96 9.00 -16.94
CA CYS A 45 -10.78 7.81 -16.88
C CYS A 45 -9.98 6.75 -16.12
N PHE A 46 -10.49 6.34 -14.96
CA PHE A 46 -9.92 5.30 -14.12
C PHE A 46 -10.75 4.02 -14.25
N MET A 47 -10.08 2.88 -14.37
CA MET A 47 -10.69 1.56 -14.47
C MET A 47 -10.06 0.61 -13.46
N ALA A 48 -10.89 0.06 -12.58
CA ALA A 48 -10.53 -1.05 -11.69
C ALA A 48 -11.08 -2.35 -12.28
N ARG A 49 -10.22 -3.35 -12.40
CA ARG A 49 -10.52 -4.69 -12.96
C ARG A 49 -10.01 -5.78 -12.03
N GLU A 50 -10.36 -7.04 -12.28
CA GLU A 50 -9.90 -8.15 -11.44
C GLU A 50 -8.37 -8.17 -11.25
N ALA A 51 -7.62 -7.83 -12.31
CA ALA A 51 -6.16 -7.83 -12.35
C ALA A 51 -5.58 -6.44 -12.67
N GLY A 52 -5.53 -5.58 -11.65
CA GLY A 52 -4.87 -4.27 -11.70
C GLY A 52 -5.79 -3.10 -12.06
N THR A 53 -5.17 -1.98 -12.44
CA THR A 53 -5.84 -0.70 -12.70
C THR A 53 -5.35 -0.06 -14.00
N TRP A 54 -6.16 0.84 -14.56
CA TRP A 54 -5.77 1.74 -15.65
C TRP A 54 -6.21 3.15 -15.30
N LEU A 55 -5.31 4.11 -15.46
CA LEU A 55 -5.64 5.53 -15.48
C LEU A 55 -5.23 6.12 -16.82
N PHE A 56 -6.18 6.72 -17.52
CA PHE A 56 -5.91 7.41 -18.78
C PHE A 56 -6.40 8.86 -18.72
N GLU A 57 -5.64 9.77 -19.33
CA GLU A 57 -6.19 11.09 -19.66
C GLU A 57 -7.46 10.90 -20.50
N GLN A 58 -8.56 11.54 -20.11
CA GLN A 58 -9.86 11.33 -20.75
C GLN A 58 -9.80 11.58 -22.26
N LYS A 59 -9.12 12.64 -22.70
CA LYS A 59 -8.99 12.97 -24.13
C LYS A 59 -8.40 11.80 -24.92
N GLN A 60 -7.42 11.08 -24.36
CA GLN A 60 -6.73 9.98 -25.05
C GLN A 60 -7.67 8.81 -25.30
N VAL A 61 -8.62 8.56 -24.39
CA VAL A 61 -9.65 7.51 -24.58
C VAL A 61 -10.51 7.78 -25.83
N TYR A 62 -10.66 9.04 -26.25
CA TYR A 62 -11.44 9.46 -27.42
C TYR A 62 -10.58 9.74 -28.67
N ILE A 63 -9.27 9.55 -28.63
CA ILE A 63 -8.41 9.66 -29.80
C ILE A 63 -8.15 8.24 -30.31
N LYS A 64 -8.63 7.97 -31.52
CA LYS A 64 -8.59 6.64 -32.14
C LYS A 64 -7.15 6.15 -32.27
N ASP A 65 -6.96 4.85 -32.06
CA ASP A 65 -5.69 4.12 -32.18
C ASP A 65 -4.58 4.55 -31.20
N THR A 66 -4.90 5.40 -30.22
CA THR A 66 -4.02 5.60 -29.06
C THR A 66 -4.05 4.39 -28.14
N GLN A 67 -3.00 4.21 -27.33
CA GLN A 67 -2.95 3.14 -26.34
C GLN A 67 -4.15 3.19 -25.39
N ALA A 68 -4.55 4.37 -24.93
CA ALA A 68 -5.70 4.55 -24.05
C ALA A 68 -7.01 4.10 -24.71
N ASN A 69 -7.27 4.54 -25.95
CA ASN A 69 -8.48 4.18 -26.70
C ASN A 69 -8.55 2.66 -26.98
N ILE A 70 -7.46 2.06 -27.44
CA ILE A 70 -7.39 0.61 -27.72
C ILE A 70 -7.59 -0.19 -26.43
N THR A 71 -6.86 0.17 -25.37
CA THR A 71 -6.91 -0.52 -24.08
C THR A 71 -8.30 -0.42 -23.48
N TRP A 72 -8.89 0.78 -23.46
CA TRP A 72 -10.23 1.01 -22.92
C TRP A 72 -11.25 0.13 -23.64
N LYS A 73 -11.25 0.07 -24.99
CA LYS A 73 -12.17 -0.77 -25.77
C LYS A 73 -11.97 -2.28 -25.56
N SER A 74 -10.75 -2.72 -25.27
CA SER A 74 -10.44 -4.15 -25.13
C SER A 74 -11.18 -4.86 -23.99
N TYR A 75 -11.70 -4.12 -23.01
CA TYR A 75 -12.44 -4.66 -21.87
C TYR A 75 -13.96 -4.76 -22.09
N GLU A 76 -14.48 -4.58 -23.32
CA GLU A 76 -15.93 -4.59 -23.63
C GLU A 76 -16.70 -5.78 -23.03
N ASN A 77 -16.07 -6.95 -22.98
CA ASN A 77 -16.66 -8.18 -22.44
C ASN A 77 -16.15 -8.54 -21.04
N SER A 78 -15.53 -7.59 -20.32
CA SER A 78 -14.98 -7.79 -18.98
C SER A 78 -15.84 -7.12 -17.92
N ASP A 79 -15.84 -7.67 -16.70
CA ASP A 79 -16.41 -7.00 -15.55
C ASP A 79 -15.42 -5.97 -15.00
N VAL A 80 -15.76 -4.69 -15.13
CA VAL A 80 -14.90 -3.57 -14.77
C VAL A 80 -15.69 -2.50 -14.03
N SER A 81 -15.06 -1.89 -13.04
CA SER A 81 -15.58 -0.70 -12.36
C SER A 81 -14.88 0.53 -12.92
N THR A 82 -15.64 1.46 -13.49
CA THR A 82 -15.10 2.65 -14.15
C THR A 82 -15.50 3.94 -13.47
N TYR A 83 -14.55 4.87 -13.46
CA TYR A 83 -14.66 6.13 -12.76
C TYR A 83 -14.11 7.25 -13.64
N ALA A 84 -14.79 8.38 -13.69
CA ALA A 84 -14.19 9.63 -14.12
C ALA A 84 -13.57 10.34 -12.92
N VAL A 85 -12.37 10.85 -13.07
CA VAL A 85 -11.60 11.51 -12.02
C VAL A 85 -11.24 12.92 -12.48
N GLU A 86 -11.47 13.90 -11.62
CA GLU A 86 -11.18 15.31 -11.86
C GLU A 86 -10.27 15.82 -10.75
N ILE A 87 -9.12 16.39 -11.10
CA ILE A 87 -8.23 17.05 -10.15
C ILE A 87 -8.72 18.48 -9.96
N THR A 88 -9.19 18.83 -8.76
CA THR A 88 -9.67 20.20 -8.49
C THR A 88 -8.61 21.07 -7.84
N HIS A 89 -7.74 20.47 -7.02
CA HIS A 89 -6.68 21.20 -6.32
C HIS A 89 -5.53 20.28 -5.92
N LYS A 90 -4.30 20.84 -5.89
CA LYS A 90 -3.13 20.16 -5.34
C LYS A 90 -2.55 20.95 -4.18
N GLU A 91 -2.37 20.27 -3.06
CA GLU A 91 -1.68 20.80 -1.87
C GLU A 91 -0.54 19.85 -1.46
N GLU A 92 0.34 20.30 -0.57
CA GLU A 92 1.52 19.52 -0.18
C GLU A 92 1.12 18.16 0.41
N GLY A 93 1.38 17.09 -0.34
CA GLY A 93 1.09 15.71 0.06
C GLY A 93 -0.33 15.22 -0.20
N LYS A 94 -1.21 16.02 -0.82
CA LYS A 94 -2.58 15.61 -1.16
C LYS A 94 -3.02 16.11 -2.54
N ILE A 95 -3.83 15.29 -3.21
CA ILE A 95 -4.46 15.64 -4.47
C ILE A 95 -5.96 15.61 -4.22
N LEU A 96 -6.59 16.78 -4.19
CA LEU A 96 -8.02 16.90 -4.00
C LEU A 96 -8.73 16.87 -5.34
N GLY A 97 -9.90 16.23 -5.35
CA GLY A 97 -10.65 16.08 -6.59
C GLY A 97 -12.01 15.44 -6.41
N ASN A 98 -12.61 15.16 -7.56
CA ASN A 98 -13.92 14.53 -7.66
C ASN A 98 -13.79 13.18 -8.38
N ILE A 99 -14.54 12.19 -7.91
CA ILE A 99 -14.64 10.86 -8.52
C ILE A 99 -16.10 10.60 -8.84
N TYR A 100 -16.38 10.27 -10.10
CA TYR A 100 -17.72 10.01 -10.60
C TYR A 100 -17.80 8.58 -11.11
N GLU A 101 -18.70 7.77 -10.57
CA GLU A 101 -18.90 6.40 -11.07
C GLU A 101 -19.61 6.44 -12.43
N ILE A 102 -18.91 5.97 -13.48
CA ILE A 102 -19.41 5.99 -14.86
C ILE A 102 -19.79 4.58 -15.31
N ASP A 103 -20.80 4.51 -16.17
CA ASP A 103 -21.28 3.27 -16.77
C ASP A 103 -20.40 2.93 -17.97
N TYR A 104 -19.56 1.90 -17.81
CA TYR A 104 -18.57 1.52 -18.81
C TYR A 104 -19.17 1.26 -20.19
N GLN A 105 -20.32 0.58 -20.27
CA GLN A 105 -20.95 0.24 -21.54
C GLN A 105 -21.45 1.51 -22.25
N LYS A 106 -22.06 2.44 -21.51
CA LYS A 106 -22.44 3.74 -22.09
C LYS A 106 -21.23 4.56 -22.52
N THR A 107 -20.13 4.50 -21.77
CA THR A 107 -18.89 5.14 -22.17
C THR A 107 -18.33 4.53 -23.46
N LEU A 108 -18.38 3.21 -23.63
CA LEU A 108 -17.97 2.56 -24.89
C LEU A 108 -18.84 2.97 -26.08
N GLU A 109 -20.16 3.00 -25.92
CA GLU A 109 -21.08 3.47 -26.96
C GLU A 109 -20.76 4.92 -27.35
N ASP A 110 -20.53 5.79 -26.36
CA ASP A 110 -20.16 7.18 -26.59
C ASP A 110 -18.80 7.34 -27.30
N ILE A 111 -17.79 6.52 -26.94
CA ILE A 111 -16.49 6.50 -27.61
C ILE A 111 -16.64 6.08 -29.08
N LYS A 112 -17.39 5.01 -29.36
CA LYS A 112 -17.58 4.51 -30.74
C LYS A 112 -18.21 5.56 -31.65
N VAL A 113 -19.03 6.47 -31.11
CA VAL A 113 -19.68 7.54 -31.87
C VAL A 113 -18.79 8.78 -31.99
N ASN A 114 -18.00 9.11 -30.96
CA ASN A 114 -17.32 10.40 -30.84
C ASN A 114 -15.79 10.33 -30.92
N GLU A 115 -15.18 9.15 -31.10
CA GLU A 115 -13.73 9.05 -31.26
C GLU A 115 -13.26 9.77 -32.52
N LYS A 116 -12.11 10.43 -32.43
CA LYS A 116 -11.54 11.23 -33.51
C LYS A 116 -10.20 10.66 -33.97
N GLU A 117 -9.97 10.73 -35.27
CA GLU A 117 -8.71 10.31 -35.89
C GLU A 117 -7.62 11.35 -35.66
N ILE A 118 -6.38 10.89 -35.54
CA ILE A 118 -5.20 11.75 -35.59
C ILE A 118 -5.04 12.20 -37.04
N GLU A 119 -5.08 13.50 -37.28
CA GLU A 119 -4.87 14.09 -38.61
C GLU A 119 -3.39 14.20 -38.92
N LYS A 120 -2.60 14.74 -37.98
CA LYS A 120 -1.17 14.99 -38.12
C LYS A 120 -0.46 14.83 -36.78
N ILE A 121 0.87 14.72 -36.82
CA ILE A 121 1.71 14.65 -35.62
C ILE A 121 2.65 15.85 -35.64
N GLU A 122 2.56 16.73 -34.64
CA GLU A 122 3.58 17.75 -34.37
C GLU A 122 4.71 17.09 -33.59
N VAL A 123 5.92 17.12 -34.15
CA VAL A 123 7.13 16.59 -33.53
C VAL A 123 7.98 17.77 -33.08
N THR A 124 8.31 17.80 -31.79
CA THR A 124 9.28 18.73 -31.20
C THR A 124 10.62 18.02 -31.07
N PHE A 125 11.69 18.62 -31.59
CA PHE A 125 13.05 18.08 -31.54
C PHE A 125 13.83 18.68 -30.36
N VAL A 126 14.97 18.07 -30.00
CA VAL A 126 15.82 18.53 -28.87
C VAL A 126 16.33 19.97 -29.05
N ASN A 127 16.47 20.44 -30.29
CA ASN A 127 16.81 21.82 -30.62
C ASN A 127 15.60 22.78 -30.58
N ASP A 128 14.47 22.35 -30.02
CA ASP A 128 13.19 23.06 -29.93
C ASP A 128 12.51 23.40 -31.28
N ASN A 129 13.03 22.89 -32.40
CA ASN A 129 12.32 22.95 -33.68
C ASN A 129 11.06 22.10 -33.64
N LYS A 130 10.00 22.58 -34.29
CA LYS A 130 8.72 21.90 -34.40
C LYS A 130 8.36 21.67 -35.86
N ILE A 131 8.04 20.43 -36.22
CA ILE A 131 7.65 20.06 -37.57
C ILE A 131 6.41 19.18 -37.51
N ILE A 132 5.48 19.41 -38.42
CA ILE A 132 4.24 18.64 -38.53
C ILE A 132 4.40 17.61 -39.65
N PHE A 133 4.08 16.36 -39.34
CA PHE A 133 4.10 15.25 -40.28
C PHE A 133 2.72 14.63 -40.42
N ASP A 134 2.43 14.08 -41.60
CA ASP A 134 1.33 13.13 -41.75
C ASP A 134 1.60 11.87 -40.91
N VAL A 135 0.53 11.27 -40.37
CA VAL A 135 0.62 10.15 -39.42
C VAL A 135 1.41 8.98 -40.01
N GLU A 136 1.10 8.58 -41.25
CA GLU A 136 1.79 7.47 -41.92
C GLU A 136 3.27 7.78 -42.19
N SER A 137 3.56 9.00 -42.64
CA SER A 137 4.92 9.47 -42.90
C SER A 137 5.76 9.42 -41.62
N PHE A 138 5.20 9.83 -40.48
CA PHE A 138 5.88 9.76 -39.19
C PHE A 138 6.10 8.33 -38.73
N LYS A 139 5.06 7.49 -38.76
CA LYS A 139 5.12 6.10 -38.28
C LYS A 139 6.10 5.25 -39.10
N ASN A 140 6.11 5.41 -40.42
CA ASN A 140 6.91 4.57 -41.32
C ASN A 140 8.36 5.05 -41.47
N ASN A 141 8.64 6.35 -41.28
CA ASN A 141 9.94 6.94 -41.57
C ASN A 141 10.62 7.55 -40.33
N LYS A 142 10.30 7.08 -39.11
CA LYS A 142 10.80 7.67 -37.86
C LYS A 142 12.33 7.77 -37.79
N ASN A 143 13.06 6.77 -38.28
CA ASN A 143 14.53 6.77 -38.28
C ASN A 143 15.11 7.82 -39.22
N ASP A 144 14.51 8.01 -40.40
CA ASP A 144 14.92 9.04 -41.34
C ASP A 144 14.64 10.44 -40.78
N ILE A 145 13.47 10.62 -40.13
CA ILE A 145 13.12 11.87 -39.45
C ILE A 145 14.15 12.19 -38.35
N ILE A 146 14.56 11.21 -37.54
CA ILE A 146 15.57 11.43 -36.50
C ILE A 146 16.93 11.80 -37.12
N ARG A 147 17.32 11.15 -38.23
CA ARG A 147 18.58 11.46 -38.93
C ARG A 147 18.58 12.87 -39.49
N ASP A 148 17.46 13.30 -40.08
CA ASP A 148 17.39 14.55 -40.85
C ASP A 148 17.14 15.77 -39.95
N TYR A 149 16.42 15.59 -38.83
CA TYR A 149 15.99 16.69 -37.95
C TYR A 149 16.53 16.62 -36.51
N GLY A 150 17.14 15.50 -36.11
CA GLY A 150 17.71 15.28 -34.78
C GLY A 150 16.84 14.42 -33.85
N GLU A 151 17.31 14.22 -32.62
CA GLU A 151 16.56 13.46 -31.60
C GLU A 151 15.20 14.12 -31.32
N ILE A 152 14.15 13.30 -31.25
CA ILE A 152 12.79 13.73 -30.90
C ILE A 152 12.73 13.98 -29.40
N LYS A 153 12.29 15.17 -29.02
CA LYS A 153 12.05 15.59 -27.64
C LYS A 153 10.62 15.26 -27.20
N ASP A 154 9.64 15.54 -28.04
CA ASP A 154 8.21 15.33 -27.75
C ASP A 154 7.38 15.16 -29.03
N THR A 155 6.20 14.56 -28.91
CA THR A 155 5.23 14.42 -30.00
C THR A 155 3.83 14.78 -29.52
N LYS A 156 3.09 15.53 -30.34
CA LYS A 156 1.72 15.92 -30.06
C LYS A 156 0.81 15.52 -31.22
N ASP A 157 -0.21 14.75 -30.92
CA ASP A 157 -1.26 14.38 -31.86
C ASP A 157 -2.17 15.59 -32.17
N LEU A 158 -2.30 15.92 -33.46
CA LEU A 158 -3.22 16.92 -33.96
C LEU A 158 -4.46 16.20 -34.46
N ILE A 159 -5.59 16.43 -33.77
CA ILE A 159 -6.81 15.65 -33.91
C ILE A 159 -7.71 16.26 -34.98
N LYS A 160 -8.30 15.41 -35.82
CA LYS A 160 -9.30 15.81 -36.81
C LYS A 160 -10.58 16.33 -36.14
N ASP A 161 -11.16 17.40 -36.69
CA ASP A 161 -12.35 18.08 -36.14
C ASP A 161 -12.16 18.48 -34.66
N TYR A 162 -10.99 19.04 -34.33
CA TYR A 162 -10.61 19.39 -32.95
C TYR A 162 -11.66 20.24 -32.20
N PHE A 163 -12.40 21.10 -32.91
CA PHE A 163 -13.46 21.91 -32.32
C PHE A 163 -14.62 21.04 -31.81
N ASP A 164 -15.12 20.13 -32.64
CA ASP A 164 -16.19 19.19 -32.25
C ASP A 164 -15.72 18.27 -31.13
N PHE A 165 -14.46 17.80 -31.21
CA PHE A 165 -13.83 17.03 -30.14
C PHE A 165 -13.88 17.80 -28.81
N THR A 166 -13.48 19.07 -28.82
CA THR A 166 -13.45 19.91 -27.61
C THR A 166 -14.86 20.15 -27.06
N ILE A 167 -15.85 20.39 -27.93
CA ILE A 167 -17.26 20.51 -27.52
C ILE A 167 -17.72 19.24 -26.82
N HIS A 168 -17.41 18.07 -27.39
CA HIS A 168 -17.78 16.78 -26.79
C HIS A 168 -17.13 16.60 -25.41
N GLN A 169 -15.83 16.86 -25.28
CA GLN A 169 -15.12 16.77 -24.00
C GLN A 169 -15.75 17.69 -22.94
N ASN A 170 -16.08 18.93 -23.32
CA ASN A 170 -16.73 19.89 -22.41
C ASN A 170 -18.14 19.44 -22.00
N LYS A 171 -18.89 18.81 -22.92
CA LYS A 171 -20.22 18.25 -22.63
C LYS A 171 -20.12 17.13 -21.59
N LEU A 172 -19.18 16.20 -21.74
CA LEU A 172 -18.94 15.13 -20.76
C LEU A 172 -18.65 15.71 -19.37
N ASN A 173 -17.80 16.73 -19.30
CA ASN A 173 -17.45 17.38 -18.05
C ASN A 173 -18.67 18.10 -17.43
N ALA A 174 -19.45 18.82 -18.24
CA ALA A 174 -20.66 19.50 -17.79
C ALA A 174 -21.75 18.53 -17.31
N GLU A 175 -21.86 17.33 -17.88
CA GLU A 175 -22.79 16.29 -17.42
C GLU A 175 -22.43 15.77 -16.04
N ARG A 176 -21.13 15.73 -15.69
CA ARG A 176 -20.66 15.35 -14.35
C ARG A 176 -21.01 16.37 -13.28
N LEU A 177 -21.06 17.65 -13.62
CA LEU A 177 -21.52 18.68 -12.69
C LEU A 177 -23.02 18.55 -12.35
N LYS A 178 -23.80 17.80 -13.15
CA LYS A 178 -25.23 17.55 -12.91
C LYS A 178 -25.50 16.35 -11.99
N VAL A 179 -24.49 15.90 -11.23
CA VAL A 179 -24.62 14.77 -10.30
C VAL A 179 -25.79 14.98 -9.35
N LYS A 180 -26.59 13.93 -9.20
CA LYS A 180 -27.79 13.91 -8.35
C LYS A 180 -27.58 13.21 -7.00
N SER A 181 -26.45 12.51 -6.83
CA SER A 181 -26.16 11.70 -5.65
C SER A 181 -24.69 11.84 -5.25
N ILE A 182 -24.44 12.79 -4.36
CA ILE A 182 -23.15 12.96 -3.69
C ILE A 182 -23.14 12.02 -2.48
N ILE A 183 -22.10 11.20 -2.37
CA ILE A 183 -21.93 10.20 -1.30
C ILE A 183 -20.61 10.47 -0.60
N LYS A 184 -20.54 10.28 0.71
CA LYS A 184 -19.28 10.35 1.45
C LYS A 184 -18.42 9.13 1.12
N LEU A 185 -17.10 9.30 1.12
CA LEU A 185 -16.17 8.20 0.83
C LEU A 185 -16.42 6.99 1.73
N ASP A 186 -16.55 7.18 3.04
CA ASP A 186 -16.78 6.08 3.99
C ASP A 186 -18.07 5.31 3.70
N ASP A 187 -19.17 6.00 3.38
CA ASP A 187 -20.45 5.38 3.06
C ASP A 187 -20.36 4.59 1.74
N TYR A 188 -19.62 5.12 0.77
CA TYR A 188 -19.37 4.45 -0.51
C TYR A 188 -18.55 3.16 -0.32
N LEU A 189 -17.44 3.24 0.41
CA LEU A 189 -16.57 2.11 0.71
C LEU A 189 -17.29 1.05 1.56
N TYR A 190 -18.10 1.48 2.52
CA TYR A 190 -18.94 0.57 3.30
C TYR A 190 -19.91 -0.20 2.40
N GLY A 191 -20.55 0.49 1.44
CA GLY A 191 -21.42 -0.14 0.44
C GLY A 191 -20.69 -1.19 -0.40
N LEU A 192 -19.50 -0.85 -0.92
CA LEU A 192 -18.68 -1.77 -1.72
C LEU A 192 -18.22 -3.00 -0.91
N ASN A 193 -17.76 -2.78 0.33
CA ASN A 193 -17.34 -3.87 1.21
C ASN A 193 -18.52 -4.82 1.50
N LYS A 194 -19.69 -4.25 1.81
CA LYS A 194 -20.91 -5.00 2.07
C LYS A 194 -21.35 -5.81 0.85
N GLU A 195 -21.36 -5.22 -0.34
CA GLU A 195 -21.68 -5.91 -1.60
C GLU A 195 -20.78 -7.14 -1.77
N ARG A 196 -19.47 -6.92 -1.72
CA ARG A 196 -18.46 -7.97 -1.86
C ARG A 196 -18.59 -9.11 -0.86
N LEU A 197 -18.84 -8.80 0.42
CA LEU A 197 -19.03 -9.81 1.45
C LEU A 197 -20.37 -10.55 1.30
N ASN A 198 -21.42 -9.88 0.84
CA ASN A 198 -22.70 -10.52 0.56
C ASN A 198 -22.60 -11.52 -0.60
N ASP A 199 -21.82 -11.21 -1.63
CA ASP A 199 -21.63 -12.09 -2.80
C ASP A 199 -21.04 -13.45 -2.42
N ILE A 200 -20.26 -13.49 -1.34
CA ILE A 200 -19.68 -14.73 -0.78
C ILE A 200 -20.50 -15.30 0.40
N GLY A 201 -21.67 -14.74 0.69
CA GLY A 201 -22.62 -15.22 1.70
C GLY A 201 -22.42 -14.70 3.12
N TYR A 202 -21.54 -13.71 3.34
CA TYR A 202 -21.26 -13.13 4.65
C TYR A 202 -22.08 -11.87 4.90
N LYS A 203 -23.01 -11.90 5.87
CA LYS A 203 -24.02 -10.84 6.07
C LYS A 203 -23.90 -10.06 7.38
N LYS A 204 -22.93 -10.40 8.23
CA LYS A 204 -22.78 -9.85 9.60
C LYS A 204 -22.27 -8.39 9.63
N ASN A 205 -21.69 -7.89 8.51
CA ASN A 205 -21.20 -6.51 8.31
C ASN A 205 -20.21 -5.98 9.38
N ASP A 206 -19.55 -6.88 10.10
CA ASP A 206 -18.57 -6.65 11.16
C ASP A 206 -17.12 -6.92 10.70
N ILE A 207 -16.95 -7.17 9.39
CA ILE A 207 -15.67 -7.46 8.75
C ILE A 207 -15.42 -6.50 7.60
N PHE A 208 -14.18 -6.07 7.46
CA PHE A 208 -13.65 -5.42 6.27
C PHE A 208 -12.87 -6.44 5.44
N TYR A 209 -13.22 -6.57 4.17
CA TYR A 209 -12.51 -7.42 3.23
C TYR A 209 -11.06 -6.95 3.02
N ILE A 210 -10.12 -7.89 2.97
CA ILE A 210 -8.75 -7.63 2.56
C ILE A 210 -8.27 -8.70 1.56
N SER A 211 -7.30 -8.34 0.72
CA SER A 211 -6.69 -9.28 -0.24
C SER A 211 -5.86 -10.34 0.48
N LYS A 212 -5.49 -11.42 -0.24
CA LYS A 212 -4.58 -12.44 0.29
C LYS A 212 -3.20 -11.85 0.64
N ASP A 213 -2.69 -10.95 -0.18
CA ASP A 213 -1.38 -10.31 0.04
C ASP A 213 -1.44 -9.38 1.26
N ASP A 214 -2.54 -8.65 1.43
CA ASP A 214 -2.76 -7.85 2.63
C ASP A 214 -2.93 -8.74 3.87
N ALA A 215 -3.60 -9.89 3.75
CA ALA A 215 -3.74 -10.84 4.84
C ALA A 215 -2.38 -11.39 5.28
N ASP A 216 -1.49 -11.73 4.34
CA ASP A 216 -0.11 -12.14 4.64
C ASP A 216 0.64 -11.03 5.40
N LYS A 217 0.57 -9.79 4.89
CA LYS A 217 1.20 -8.63 5.54
C LYS A 217 0.64 -8.41 6.94
N MET A 218 -0.67 -8.51 7.13
CA MET A 218 -1.29 -8.31 8.43
C MET A 218 -0.81 -9.35 9.44
N LEU A 219 -0.75 -10.62 9.04
CA LEU A 219 -0.26 -11.72 9.89
C LEU A 219 1.22 -11.60 10.23
N ASN A 220 2.05 -11.18 9.28
CA ASN A 220 3.50 -11.20 9.42
C ASN A 220 4.10 -9.89 9.94
N GLN A 221 3.40 -8.77 9.76
CA GLN A 221 3.97 -7.42 9.96
C GLN A 221 3.15 -6.55 10.92
N THR A 222 1.99 -7.04 11.39
CA THR A 222 1.12 -6.28 12.29
C THR A 222 0.57 -7.15 13.42
N ASN A 223 -0.12 -6.50 14.36
CA ASN A 223 -0.96 -7.13 15.37
C ASN A 223 -2.46 -6.96 15.03
N ILE A 224 -2.82 -6.87 13.75
CA ILE A 224 -4.22 -6.89 13.30
C ILE A 224 -4.65 -8.34 13.12
N ASN A 225 -5.74 -8.71 13.77
CA ASN A 225 -6.29 -10.06 13.68
C ASN A 225 -6.89 -10.29 12.29
N VAL A 226 -6.49 -11.38 11.62
CA VAL A 226 -7.01 -11.78 10.31
C VAL A 226 -8.00 -12.93 10.48
N TYR A 227 -9.06 -12.88 9.67
CA TYR A 227 -10.13 -13.85 9.67
C TYR A 227 -10.30 -14.45 8.28
N MET A 228 -10.42 -15.77 8.25
CA MET A 228 -10.90 -16.50 7.09
C MET A 228 -12.42 -16.54 7.12
N ILE A 229 -13.05 -16.19 5.99
CA ILE A 229 -14.51 -16.17 5.85
C ILE A 229 -14.98 -17.45 5.16
N LYS A 230 -15.96 -18.13 5.76
CA LYS A 230 -16.59 -19.35 5.22
C LYS A 230 -18.10 -19.25 5.36
N GLY A 231 -18.77 -18.94 4.25
CA GLY A 231 -20.21 -18.65 4.25
C GLY A 231 -20.50 -17.46 5.17
N ASN A 232 -21.35 -17.67 6.19
CA ASN A 232 -21.70 -16.63 7.16
C ASN A 232 -20.87 -16.70 8.46
N GLU A 233 -19.82 -17.52 8.50
CA GLU A 233 -18.91 -17.67 9.64
C GLU A 233 -17.53 -17.09 9.35
N LYS A 234 -16.87 -16.63 10.42
CA LYS A 234 -15.49 -16.14 10.39
C LYS A 234 -14.63 -16.93 11.37
N VAL A 235 -13.42 -17.27 10.97
CA VAL A 235 -12.47 -18.01 11.81
C VAL A 235 -11.17 -17.21 11.86
N LYS A 236 -10.73 -16.84 13.06
CA LYS A 236 -9.43 -16.19 13.26
C LYS A 236 -8.32 -17.14 12.80
N ILE A 237 -7.34 -16.62 12.08
CA ILE A 237 -6.19 -17.38 11.59
C ILE A 237 -4.90 -16.71 12.03
N ASP A 238 -3.87 -17.53 12.24
CA ASP A 238 -2.51 -17.05 12.54
C ASP A 238 -1.54 -17.31 11.36
N THR A 239 -1.97 -18.08 10.37
CA THR A 239 -1.24 -18.37 9.13
C THR A 239 -2.20 -18.48 7.95
N LEU A 240 -1.74 -18.16 6.75
CA LEU A 240 -2.55 -18.32 5.54
C LEU A 240 -2.81 -19.80 5.24
N ALA A 241 -4.03 -20.10 4.83
CA ALA A 241 -4.40 -21.44 4.41
C ALA A 241 -3.72 -21.78 3.07
N ASN A 242 -3.02 -22.92 3.03
CA ASN A 242 -2.40 -23.43 1.83
C ASN A 242 -3.37 -24.36 1.10
N THR A 243 -4.38 -23.78 0.44
CA THR A 243 -5.39 -24.53 -0.31
C THR A 243 -5.51 -23.98 -1.73
N TYR A 244 -6.00 -24.82 -2.64
CA TYR A 244 -6.31 -24.44 -4.02
C TYR A 244 -7.64 -23.68 -4.16
N GLU A 245 -8.42 -23.58 -3.08
CA GLU A 245 -9.70 -22.87 -3.07
C GLU A 245 -9.47 -21.36 -2.90
N LYS A 246 -10.27 -20.54 -3.60
CA LYS A 246 -10.27 -19.08 -3.42
C LYS A 246 -10.86 -18.76 -2.05
N ILE A 247 -9.97 -18.49 -1.08
CA ILE A 247 -10.34 -18.11 0.28
C ILE A 247 -10.46 -16.60 0.39
N THR A 248 -11.55 -16.14 1.02
CA THR A 248 -11.75 -14.73 1.36
C THR A 248 -11.21 -14.45 2.76
N TYR A 249 -10.44 -13.37 2.87
CA TYR A 249 -9.91 -12.87 4.13
C TYR A 249 -10.57 -11.55 4.52
N GLY A 250 -10.55 -11.27 5.82
CA GLY A 250 -11.03 -10.01 6.35
C GLY A 250 -10.40 -9.69 7.70
N ILE A 251 -10.55 -8.44 8.10
CA ILE A 251 -10.20 -7.93 9.43
C ILE A 251 -11.47 -7.41 10.11
N TRP A 252 -11.45 -7.21 11.43
CA TRP A 252 -12.56 -6.52 12.08
C TRP A 252 -12.74 -5.12 11.49
N ILE A 253 -13.98 -4.70 11.33
CA ILE A 253 -14.30 -3.39 10.73
C ILE A 253 -13.70 -2.23 11.55
N GLU A 254 -13.54 -2.41 12.87
CA GLU A 254 -12.90 -1.47 13.78
C GLU A 254 -11.38 -1.34 13.54
N ASP A 255 -10.74 -2.40 13.02
CA ASP A 255 -9.31 -2.39 12.67
C ASP A 255 -9.04 -1.72 11.31
N LYS A 256 -10.09 -1.37 10.55
CA LYS A 256 -9.96 -0.76 9.22
C LYS A 256 -9.04 0.48 9.23
N LYS A 257 -9.16 1.36 10.23
CA LYS A 257 -8.30 2.56 10.30
C LYS A 257 -6.82 2.22 10.46
N ARG A 258 -6.51 1.20 11.26
CA ARG A 258 -5.13 0.73 11.46
C ARG A 258 -4.58 0.12 10.17
N PHE A 259 -5.41 -0.65 9.48
CA PHE A 259 -5.08 -1.18 8.16
C PHE A 259 -4.86 -0.07 7.12
N ASP A 260 -5.75 0.93 7.05
CA ASP A 260 -5.62 2.05 6.12
C ASP A 260 -4.32 2.84 6.34
N ASN A 261 -3.91 3.02 7.61
CA ASN A 261 -2.65 3.67 7.99
C ASN A 261 -1.43 2.82 7.60
N PHE A 262 -1.44 1.52 7.92
CA PHE A 262 -0.41 0.56 7.47
C PHE A 262 -0.20 0.66 5.96
N ASP A 263 -1.28 0.52 5.21
CA ASP A 263 -1.25 0.47 3.76
C ASP A 263 -0.83 1.83 3.17
N ARG A 264 -1.15 2.95 3.83
CA ARG A 264 -0.79 4.30 3.36
C ARG A 264 0.72 4.49 3.47
N ASN A 265 1.32 4.00 4.54
CA ASN A 265 2.76 4.07 4.76
C ASN A 265 3.53 3.22 3.74
N GLU A 266 3.05 2.01 3.48
CA GLU A 266 3.61 1.14 2.44
C GLU A 266 3.53 1.79 1.05
N LEU A 267 2.38 2.34 0.69
CA LEU A 267 2.22 3.02 -0.59
C LEU A 267 3.13 4.26 -0.71
N ASN A 268 3.17 5.10 0.32
CA ASN A 268 4.06 6.26 0.38
C ASN A 268 5.53 5.88 0.22
N LYS A 269 5.91 4.73 0.77
CA LYS A 269 7.26 4.17 0.63
C LYS A 269 7.55 3.79 -0.82
N ILE A 270 6.67 3.03 -1.46
CA ILE A 270 6.82 2.63 -2.86
C ILE A 270 6.90 3.87 -3.77
N ILE A 271 6.03 4.86 -3.54
CA ILE A 271 6.04 6.14 -4.28
C ILE A 271 7.40 6.84 -4.12
N ARG A 272 7.89 6.98 -2.89
CA ARG A 272 9.20 7.61 -2.61
C ARG A 272 10.35 6.86 -3.28
N GLU A 273 10.36 5.53 -3.21
CA GLU A 273 11.38 4.70 -3.86
C GLU A 273 11.38 4.88 -5.38
N LYS A 274 10.20 5.04 -5.97
CA LYS A 274 10.04 5.23 -7.40
C LYS A 274 10.46 6.62 -7.86
N ILE A 275 10.07 7.66 -7.11
CA ILE A 275 10.54 9.05 -7.34
C ILE A 275 12.07 9.11 -7.22
N ASN A 276 12.64 8.52 -6.15
CA ASN A 276 14.08 8.46 -5.97
C ASN A 276 14.75 7.68 -7.10
N GLY A 277 14.18 6.55 -7.52
CA GLY A 277 14.66 5.78 -8.66
C GLY A 277 14.69 6.57 -9.97
N ASN A 278 13.64 7.35 -10.26
CA ASN A 278 13.59 8.21 -11.45
C ASN A 278 14.62 9.33 -11.37
N ARG A 279 14.73 10.02 -10.23
CA ARG A 279 15.76 11.04 -10.01
C ARG A 279 17.18 10.50 -10.18
N LYS A 280 17.42 9.26 -9.74
CA LYS A 280 18.71 8.58 -9.93
C LYS A 280 19.00 8.28 -11.40
N LYS A 281 18.00 7.86 -12.17
CA LYS A 281 18.12 7.69 -13.63
C LYS A 281 18.42 9.01 -14.34
N GLU A 282 17.73 10.08 -13.97
CA GLU A 282 17.99 11.43 -14.51
C GLU A 282 19.45 11.85 -14.24
N LYS A 283 19.95 11.68 -13.02
CA LYS A 283 21.36 11.96 -12.69
C LYS A 283 22.35 11.13 -13.51
N LEU A 284 22.04 9.88 -13.84
CA LEU A 284 22.87 9.05 -14.72
C LEU A 284 22.87 9.62 -16.14
N ILE A 285 21.72 10.01 -16.66
CA ILE A 285 21.57 10.64 -17.98
C ILE A 285 22.31 11.97 -18.05
N ASP A 286 22.18 12.82 -17.03
CA ASP A 286 22.90 14.10 -16.90
C ASP A 286 24.42 13.92 -16.84
N PHE A 287 24.87 12.79 -16.27
CA PHE A 287 26.27 12.40 -16.26
C PHE A 287 26.76 11.86 -17.62
N GLY A 288 25.86 11.57 -18.56
CA GLY A 288 26.15 11.03 -19.89
C GLY A 288 25.97 9.51 -19.99
N TYR A 289 25.53 8.83 -18.93
CA TYR A 289 25.30 7.38 -18.92
C TYR A 289 23.87 7.06 -19.38
N ARG A 290 23.73 6.50 -20.59
CA ARG A 290 22.44 6.10 -21.18
C ARG A 290 22.11 4.60 -21.04
N GLY A 291 22.97 3.84 -20.35
CA GLY A 291 22.74 2.41 -20.09
C GLY A 291 21.67 2.19 -19.01
N ASN A 292 20.87 1.12 -19.14
CA ASN A 292 19.85 0.72 -18.18
C ASN A 292 20.31 -0.37 -17.19
N ASP A 293 21.62 -0.61 -17.12
CA ASP A 293 22.27 -1.69 -16.37
C ASP A 293 22.84 -1.26 -15.02
N LEU A 294 22.78 0.02 -14.68
CA LEU A 294 23.30 0.55 -13.41
C LEU A 294 22.22 1.17 -12.52
N TYR A 295 22.40 1.01 -11.20
CA TYR A 295 21.65 1.72 -10.17
C TYR A 295 22.59 2.66 -9.40
N LEU A 296 22.29 3.96 -9.40
CA LEU A 296 23.08 4.99 -8.74
C LEU A 296 22.97 4.88 -7.20
N LEU A 297 24.12 4.88 -6.52
CA LEU A 297 24.23 5.04 -5.08
C LEU A 297 24.58 6.49 -4.75
N ASP A 298 23.58 7.28 -4.36
CA ASP A 298 23.75 8.71 -4.08
C ASP A 298 23.62 9.05 -2.58
N SER A 299 23.50 8.03 -1.74
CA SER A 299 23.52 8.17 -0.29
C SER A 299 24.60 7.29 0.36
N HIS A 300 25.15 7.79 1.47
CA HIS A 300 26.12 7.06 2.27
C HIS A 300 25.58 5.73 2.82
N GLN A 301 24.27 5.67 3.10
CA GLN A 301 23.63 4.46 3.63
C GLN A 301 23.51 3.36 2.57
N GLU A 302 23.18 3.70 1.33
CA GLU A 302 23.11 2.72 0.25
C GLU A 302 24.49 2.12 -0.07
N ILE A 303 25.53 2.94 -0.05
CA ILE A 303 26.92 2.48 -0.24
C ILE A 303 27.31 1.51 0.89
N LYS A 304 26.98 1.84 2.14
CA LYS A 304 27.18 0.95 3.28
C LYS A 304 26.42 -0.37 3.12
N ASN A 305 25.14 -0.30 2.76
CA ASN A 305 24.31 -1.49 2.56
C ASN A 305 24.88 -2.39 1.47
N ALA A 306 25.35 -1.80 0.35
CA ALA A 306 25.98 -2.56 -0.72
C ALA A 306 27.22 -3.31 -0.24
N PHE A 307 28.10 -2.68 0.55
CA PHE A 307 29.25 -3.37 1.15
C PHE A 307 28.83 -4.47 2.14
N ILE A 308 27.81 -4.22 2.99
CA ILE A 308 27.32 -5.20 3.96
C ILE A 308 26.77 -6.45 3.25
N GLN A 309 26.14 -6.26 2.09
CA GLN A 309 25.54 -7.33 1.29
C GLN A 309 26.52 -7.99 0.30
N ASP A 310 27.81 -7.63 0.38
CA ASP A 310 28.85 -8.09 -0.57
C ASP A 310 28.47 -7.84 -2.04
N ILE A 311 27.76 -6.73 -2.29
CA ILE A 311 27.36 -6.29 -3.62
C ILE A 311 28.55 -5.57 -4.26
N ARG A 312 28.79 -5.87 -5.54
CA ARG A 312 29.87 -5.24 -6.30
C ARG A 312 29.53 -3.77 -6.60
N ILE A 313 30.36 -2.87 -6.10
CA ILE A 313 30.23 -1.42 -6.30
C ILE A 313 31.18 -0.94 -7.39
N TYR A 314 30.71 -0.04 -8.24
CA TYR A 314 31.45 0.57 -9.33
C TYR A 314 31.58 2.09 -9.12
N GLY A 315 32.76 2.64 -9.38
CA GLY A 315 32.94 4.05 -9.74
C GLY A 315 32.88 4.16 -11.26
N VAL A 316 32.11 5.11 -11.78
CA VAL A 316 32.02 5.38 -13.22
C VAL A 316 32.56 6.77 -13.51
N ASP A 317 33.58 6.83 -14.35
CA ASP A 317 34.21 8.08 -14.77
C ASP A 317 33.47 8.74 -15.94
N LYS A 318 33.94 9.93 -16.35
CA LYS A 318 33.34 10.70 -17.46
C LYS A 318 33.45 10.03 -18.82
N ASP A 319 34.41 9.12 -18.99
CA ASP A 319 34.59 8.32 -20.20
C ASP A 319 33.75 7.02 -20.13
N LEU A 320 32.90 6.89 -19.10
CA LEU A 320 31.99 5.79 -18.83
C LEU A 320 32.71 4.46 -18.50
N ASN A 321 33.97 4.52 -18.08
CA ASN A 321 34.69 3.34 -17.60
C ASN A 321 34.25 2.97 -16.19
N LYS A 322 34.06 1.66 -15.96
CA LYS A 322 33.65 1.11 -14.66
C LYS A 322 34.88 0.62 -13.89
N ILE A 323 35.08 1.14 -12.68
CA ILE A 323 36.15 0.73 -11.75
C ILE A 323 35.50 0.06 -10.55
N VAL A 324 35.87 -1.19 -10.26
CA VAL A 324 35.35 -1.90 -9.07
C VAL A 324 35.96 -1.30 -7.80
N LEU A 325 35.10 -0.96 -6.84
CA LEU A 325 35.46 -0.35 -5.55
C LEU A 325 35.36 -1.38 -4.43
N LYS A 326 36.42 -1.50 -3.64
CA LYS A 326 36.56 -2.53 -2.60
C LYS A 326 36.31 -2.02 -1.19
N ASN A 327 36.33 -0.70 -0.98
CA ASN A 327 36.20 -0.10 0.34
C ASN A 327 35.74 1.36 0.27
N MET A 328 35.38 1.91 1.43
CA MET A 328 34.91 3.29 1.58
C MET A 328 35.96 4.36 1.21
N LYS A 329 37.25 4.03 1.29
CA LYS A 329 38.32 4.97 0.89
C LYS A 329 38.32 5.16 -0.62
N GLU A 330 38.25 4.07 -1.38
CA GLU A 330 38.14 4.10 -2.84
C GLU A 330 36.88 4.84 -3.30
N VAL A 331 35.75 4.62 -2.62
CA VAL A 331 34.52 5.40 -2.85
C VAL A 331 34.75 6.91 -2.64
N SER A 332 35.40 7.29 -1.53
CA SER A 332 35.70 8.70 -1.25
C SER A 332 36.59 9.32 -2.33
N ASP A 333 37.57 8.58 -2.84
CA ASP A 333 38.47 9.07 -3.88
C ASP A 333 37.76 9.23 -5.23
N GLN A 334 36.84 8.32 -5.59
CA GLN A 334 35.98 8.47 -6.77
C GLN A 334 35.05 9.69 -6.66
N LEU A 335 34.43 9.92 -5.50
CA LEU A 335 33.57 11.07 -5.27
C LEU A 335 34.34 12.41 -5.40
N LYS A 336 35.59 12.47 -4.93
CA LYS A 336 36.46 13.66 -5.12
C LYS A 336 36.74 13.95 -6.59
N GLN A 337 36.83 12.91 -7.42
CA GLN A 337 37.02 13.02 -8.87
C GLN A 337 35.71 13.38 -9.60
N LYS A 338 34.61 13.54 -8.87
CA LYS A 338 33.25 13.77 -9.41
C LYS A 338 32.75 12.59 -10.26
N ASN A 339 33.25 11.39 -10.00
CA ASN A 339 32.74 10.17 -10.59
C ASN A 339 31.47 9.75 -9.85
N ILE A 340 30.58 9.03 -10.54
CA ILE A 340 29.36 8.49 -9.92
C ILE A 340 29.64 7.12 -9.31
N ILE A 341 28.88 6.76 -8.29
CA ILE A 341 28.97 5.47 -7.60
C ILE A 341 27.71 4.68 -7.93
N ALA A 342 27.85 3.44 -8.39
CA ALA A 342 26.72 2.63 -8.82
C ALA A 342 26.92 1.14 -8.52
N VAL A 343 25.84 0.37 -8.61
CA VAL A 343 25.85 -1.10 -8.66
C VAL A 343 25.15 -1.58 -9.91
N ASP A 344 25.19 -2.88 -10.18
CA ASP A 344 24.34 -3.50 -11.21
C ASP A 344 22.85 -3.32 -10.85
N ILE A 345 22.01 -3.02 -11.85
CA ILE A 345 20.58 -2.80 -11.65
C ILE A 345 19.88 -4.00 -11.00
N ASN A 346 20.38 -5.22 -11.24
CA ASN A 346 19.82 -6.44 -10.67
C ASN A 346 20.07 -6.57 -9.16
N ASP A 347 21.04 -5.82 -8.61
CA ASP A 347 21.34 -5.80 -7.19
C ASP A 347 20.59 -4.69 -6.42
N LYS A 348 19.78 -3.88 -7.12
CA LYS A 348 19.00 -2.78 -6.53
C LYS A 348 18.15 -3.24 -5.35
N GLU A 349 17.42 -4.34 -5.48
CA GLU A 349 16.49 -4.81 -4.45
C GLU A 349 17.22 -5.18 -3.15
N LYS A 350 18.40 -5.82 -3.26
CA LYS A 350 19.24 -6.20 -2.13
C LYS A 350 19.76 -5.00 -1.32
N ILE A 351 19.96 -3.85 -1.97
CA ILE A 351 20.34 -2.60 -1.29
C ILE A 351 19.18 -2.06 -0.44
N GLY A 352 17.96 -2.24 -0.94
CA GLY A 352 16.71 -1.89 -0.26
C GLY A 352 16.41 -2.78 0.94
N GLU A 353 16.64 -4.09 0.87
CA GLU A 353 16.25 -5.06 1.91
C GLU A 353 16.78 -4.75 3.33
N LEU A 354 17.96 -4.13 3.47
CA LEU A 354 18.50 -3.70 4.78
C LEU A 354 17.84 -2.45 5.35
N LEU A 355 17.34 -1.55 4.51
CA LEU A 355 16.49 -0.44 4.96
C LEU A 355 15.15 -0.96 5.49
N TYR A 356 14.71 -2.15 5.06
CA TYR A 356 13.46 -2.76 5.47
C TYR A 356 13.61 -3.56 6.77
N LYS A 357 14.65 -4.39 6.93
CA LYS A 357 14.88 -5.13 8.18
C LYS A 357 15.01 -4.21 9.40
N ASN A 358 15.62 -3.03 9.25
CA ASN A 358 15.74 -2.06 10.33
C ASN A 358 14.48 -1.17 10.55
N ASN A 359 13.50 -1.21 9.62
CA ASN A 359 12.24 -0.46 9.70
C ASN A 359 11.02 -1.37 9.95
N GLN A 360 11.20 -2.69 10.07
CA GLN A 360 10.15 -3.63 10.51
C GLN A 360 9.61 -3.31 11.91
N SER A 361 10.33 -2.46 12.66
CA SER A 361 9.96 -1.96 13.98
C SER A 361 9.56 -0.47 13.98
N ASN A 362 9.01 0.08 12.89
CA ASN A 362 8.58 1.50 12.88
C ASN A 362 7.07 1.70 12.94
N TYR A 363 6.29 0.73 13.46
CA TYR A 363 4.87 0.98 13.69
C TYR A 363 4.63 2.01 14.81
N ILE A 364 5.55 2.22 15.75
CA ILE A 364 5.41 3.24 16.81
C ILE A 364 5.94 4.61 16.40
N ASP A 365 6.83 4.73 15.41
CA ASP A 365 7.28 6.04 14.90
C ASP A 365 6.17 6.82 14.16
N ILE A 366 4.99 6.20 13.97
CA ILE A 366 3.84 6.78 13.26
C ILE A 366 2.57 6.76 14.13
N LEU A 367 2.54 6.03 15.24
CA LEU A 367 1.38 6.02 16.14
C LEU A 367 1.47 7.21 17.08
N ASP A 368 0.50 8.11 17.01
CA ASP A 368 0.40 9.14 18.03
C ASP A 368 0.03 8.52 19.39
N ASP A 369 0.23 9.27 20.47
CA ASP A 369 -0.04 8.83 21.84
C ASP A 369 -1.49 8.31 22.01
N LYS A 370 -2.44 8.84 21.23
CA LYS A 370 -3.84 8.41 21.25
C LYS A 370 -4.03 7.05 20.59
N GLU A 371 -3.30 6.75 19.53
CA GLU A 371 -3.31 5.45 18.86
C GLU A 371 -2.66 4.35 19.72
N ILE A 372 -1.55 4.67 20.43
CA ILE A 372 -0.92 3.75 21.38
C ILE A 372 -1.88 3.36 22.50
N ARG A 373 -2.56 4.34 23.11
CA ARG A 373 -3.58 4.10 24.15
C ARG A 373 -4.74 3.23 23.64
N THR A 374 -5.13 3.42 22.38
CA THR A 374 -6.21 2.62 21.78
C THR A 374 -5.82 1.15 21.70
N ILE A 375 -4.58 0.86 21.28
CA ILE A 375 -4.06 -0.51 21.16
C ILE A 375 -3.98 -1.18 22.54
N ILE A 376 -3.45 -0.49 23.55
CA ILE A 376 -3.36 -1.02 24.93
C ILE A 376 -4.77 -1.34 25.47
N ASN A 377 -5.72 -0.42 25.29
CA ASN A 377 -7.10 -0.64 25.70
C ASN A 377 -7.75 -1.85 25.02
N MET A 378 -7.48 -2.06 23.73
CA MET A 378 -7.99 -3.22 22.99
C MET A 378 -7.40 -4.52 23.50
N GLN A 379 -6.09 -4.56 23.78
CA GLN A 379 -5.42 -5.74 24.34
C GLN A 379 -5.95 -6.10 25.73
N ILE A 380 -6.20 -5.08 26.57
CA ILE A 380 -6.82 -5.28 27.89
C ILE A 380 -8.23 -5.88 27.73
N LYS A 381 -9.05 -5.30 26.85
CA LYS A 381 -10.42 -5.80 26.59
C LYS A 381 -10.41 -7.21 26.02
N GLU A 382 -9.50 -7.53 25.10
CA GLU A 382 -9.34 -8.87 24.53
C GLU A 382 -8.94 -9.87 25.63
N ALA A 383 -8.00 -9.50 26.50
CA ALA A 383 -7.59 -10.33 27.62
C ALA A 383 -8.72 -10.58 28.63
N THR A 384 -9.54 -9.56 28.93
CA THR A 384 -10.73 -9.73 29.78
C THR A 384 -11.81 -10.57 29.10
N TYR A 385 -12.08 -10.33 27.81
CA TYR A 385 -13.12 -11.03 27.05
C TYR A 385 -12.84 -12.53 26.89
N PHE A 386 -11.56 -12.91 26.81
CA PHE A 386 -11.12 -14.30 26.73
C PHE A 386 -10.76 -14.91 28.10
N ASP A 387 -11.19 -14.31 29.22
CA ASP A 387 -10.93 -14.76 30.59
C ASP A 387 -9.43 -14.99 30.91
N LYS A 388 -8.52 -14.33 30.19
CA LYS A 388 -7.07 -14.42 30.43
C LYS A 388 -6.64 -13.62 31.66
N ILE A 389 -7.40 -12.58 32.00
CA ILE A 389 -7.26 -11.75 33.20
C ILE A 389 -8.65 -11.52 33.81
N GLU A 390 -8.73 -11.34 35.12
CA GLU A 390 -10.01 -11.05 35.78
C GLU A 390 -10.54 -9.66 35.39
N GLU A 391 -11.86 -9.45 35.45
CA GLU A 391 -12.49 -8.15 35.16
C GLU A 391 -11.90 -7.02 36.03
N SER A 392 -11.62 -7.32 37.31
CA SER A 392 -10.98 -6.37 38.23
C SER A 392 -9.53 -6.02 37.85
N ASP A 393 -8.83 -6.90 37.14
CA ASP A 393 -7.49 -6.67 36.59
C ASP A 393 -7.58 -5.84 35.31
N GLY A 394 -8.57 -6.12 34.45
CA GLY A 394 -8.88 -5.31 33.28
C GLY A 394 -9.20 -3.86 33.63
N GLU A 395 -10.05 -3.63 34.64
CA GLU A 395 -10.36 -2.29 35.13
C GLU A 395 -9.14 -1.55 35.70
N TYR A 396 -8.27 -2.26 36.40
CA TYR A 396 -7.03 -1.68 36.94
C TYR A 396 -6.07 -1.26 35.83
N LEU A 397 -5.88 -2.12 34.82
CA LEU A 397 -5.03 -1.81 33.67
C LEU A 397 -5.57 -0.63 32.87
N ALA A 398 -6.90 -0.56 32.66
CA ALA A 398 -7.53 0.57 31.98
C ALA A 398 -7.33 1.89 32.73
N LYS A 399 -7.34 1.88 34.07
CA LYS A 399 -7.05 3.06 34.91
C LYS A 399 -5.58 3.49 34.87
N ASN A 400 -4.66 2.58 34.56
CA ASN A 400 -3.21 2.84 34.52
C ASN A 400 -2.67 2.97 33.08
N ILE A 401 -3.55 3.16 32.10
CA ILE A 401 -3.17 3.14 30.70
C ILE A 401 -2.13 4.20 30.31
N GLU A 402 -2.15 5.35 30.98
CA GLU A 402 -1.16 6.43 30.80
C GLU A 402 0.25 5.92 31.10
N ALA A 403 0.44 5.28 32.26
CA ALA A 403 1.71 4.77 32.71
C ALA A 403 2.20 3.60 31.84
N ILE A 404 1.26 2.76 31.38
CA ILE A 404 1.56 1.65 30.46
C ILE A 404 2.04 2.19 29.11
N ALA A 405 1.38 3.22 28.58
CA ALA A 405 1.76 3.87 27.33
C ALA A 405 3.15 4.54 27.44
N GLU A 406 3.40 5.27 28.52
CA GLU A 406 4.71 5.88 28.79
C GLU A 406 5.84 4.84 28.91
N LYS A 407 5.60 3.72 29.60
CA LYS A 407 6.56 2.60 29.68
C LYS A 407 6.84 2.01 28.30
N LEU A 408 5.81 1.79 27.49
CA LEU A 408 5.94 1.25 26.14
C LEU A 408 6.77 2.17 25.23
N ILE A 409 6.55 3.49 25.32
CA ILE A 409 7.30 4.51 24.57
C ILE A 409 8.77 4.56 25.02
N LYS A 410 9.03 4.45 26.32
CA LYS A 410 10.37 4.60 26.91
C LYS A 410 11.25 3.37 26.75
N GLU A 411 10.68 2.17 26.83
CA GLU A 411 11.38 0.88 26.72
C GLU A 411 11.40 0.35 25.27
N TYR A 412 11.01 1.20 24.32
CA TYR A 412 11.02 0.84 22.93
C TYR A 412 12.46 0.61 22.44
N ASP A 413 12.66 -0.58 21.87
CA ASP A 413 13.90 -1.03 21.26
C ASP A 413 13.50 -1.69 19.94
N LYS A 414 14.26 -1.41 18.87
CA LYS A 414 13.89 -1.62 17.46
C LYS A 414 13.89 -3.08 17.02
N ASP A 415 14.14 -4.01 17.93
CA ASP A 415 14.36 -5.43 17.61
C ASP A 415 13.29 -6.38 18.21
N ILE A 416 12.20 -5.88 18.81
CA ILE A 416 11.20 -6.74 19.49
C ILE A 416 9.77 -6.49 18.99
N LYS A 417 8.99 -7.56 18.82
CA LYS A 417 7.56 -7.52 18.44
C LYS A 417 6.73 -6.77 19.48
N ILE A 418 6.00 -5.74 19.05
CA ILE A 418 5.19 -4.84 19.90
C ILE A 418 4.17 -5.60 20.77
N ALA A 419 3.53 -6.64 20.23
CA ALA A 419 2.54 -7.42 20.97
C ALA A 419 3.15 -8.13 22.20
N GLU A 420 4.36 -8.67 22.06
CA GLU A 420 5.08 -9.35 23.15
C GLU A 420 5.47 -8.35 24.24
N LYS A 421 5.95 -7.16 23.85
CA LYS A 421 6.25 -6.06 24.80
C LYS A 421 5.02 -5.55 25.54
N ILE A 422 3.90 -5.35 24.86
CA ILE A 422 2.66 -4.93 25.50
C ILE A 422 2.20 -5.99 26.51
N GLU A 423 2.31 -7.27 26.15
CA GLU A 423 1.95 -8.36 27.05
C GLU A 423 2.86 -8.40 28.30
N ASP A 424 4.16 -8.17 28.13
CA ASP A 424 5.13 -8.11 29.23
C ASP A 424 4.90 -6.91 30.16
N ILE A 425 4.62 -5.72 29.60
CA ILE A 425 4.29 -4.52 30.39
C ILE A 425 2.96 -4.70 31.12
N ILE A 426 1.95 -5.32 30.50
CA ILE A 426 0.70 -5.67 31.17
C ILE A 426 0.97 -6.62 32.34
N LYS A 427 1.77 -7.68 32.14
CA LYS A 427 2.17 -8.62 33.20
C LYS A 427 2.93 -7.93 34.33
N GLU A 428 3.82 -6.98 34.00
CA GLU A 428 4.56 -6.21 34.99
C GLU A 428 3.65 -5.28 35.79
N THR A 429 2.76 -4.55 35.11
CA THR A 429 1.80 -3.64 35.75
C THR A 429 0.85 -4.39 36.68
N LEU A 430 0.43 -5.62 36.31
CA LEU A 430 -0.33 -6.49 37.21
C LEU A 430 0.49 -6.99 38.41
N LYS A 431 1.81 -7.20 38.26
CA LYS A 431 2.69 -7.50 39.41
C LYS A 431 2.81 -6.31 40.35
N GLU A 432 2.83 -5.08 39.82
CA GLU A 432 2.82 -3.84 40.61
C GLU A 432 1.52 -3.72 41.43
N LYS A 433 0.35 -4.01 40.84
CA LYS A 433 -0.94 -4.12 41.57
C LYS A 433 -0.86 -5.05 42.78
N VAL A 434 -0.23 -6.22 42.60
CA VAL A 434 -0.04 -7.21 43.67
C VAL A 434 0.93 -6.72 44.75
N MET A 435 1.86 -5.82 44.42
CA MET A 435 2.79 -5.20 45.37
C MET A 435 2.15 -4.02 46.11
N GLU A 436 1.29 -3.22 45.46
CA GLU A 436 0.48 -2.18 46.12
C GLU A 436 -0.53 -2.79 47.11
N GLY A 437 -1.04 -3.98 46.81
CA GLY A 437 -1.91 -4.76 47.71
C GLY A 437 -1.20 -5.44 48.90
N ARG A 438 0.13 -5.33 49.03
CA ARG A 438 0.93 -6.01 50.08
C ARG A 438 1.10 -5.24 51.38
N ASN A 439 0.22 -4.29 51.71
CA ASN A 439 0.24 -3.68 53.04
C ASN A 439 -0.64 -4.39 54.09
N THR A 440 -1.28 -5.52 53.77
CA THR A 440 -1.85 -6.41 54.78
C THR A 440 -1.79 -7.90 54.38
N GLU A 441 -1.01 -8.62 55.17
CA GLU A 441 -1.07 -10.06 55.47
C GLU A 441 -0.79 -11.16 54.42
N LYS A 442 0.25 -11.93 54.78
CA LYS A 442 0.78 -13.21 54.28
C LYS A 442 1.49 -13.19 52.93
N SER A 443 2.82 -13.38 53.01
CA SER A 443 3.72 -13.47 51.87
C SER A 443 3.23 -14.52 50.85
N LEU A 444 3.31 -14.14 49.57
CA LEU A 444 2.97 -14.98 48.42
C LEU A 444 3.65 -16.37 48.49
N ARG A 445 4.84 -16.42 49.10
CA ARG A 445 5.63 -17.64 49.33
C ARG A 445 4.89 -18.65 50.22
N GLY A 446 4.23 -18.20 51.28
CA GLY A 446 3.44 -19.06 52.16
C GLY A 446 2.13 -19.57 51.53
N LYS A 447 1.52 -18.79 50.62
CA LYS A 447 0.33 -19.21 49.86
C LYS A 447 0.68 -20.25 48.79
N ILE A 448 1.86 -20.11 48.15
CA ILE A 448 2.37 -21.07 47.17
C ILE A 448 2.77 -22.40 47.83
N GLU A 449 3.40 -22.37 49.01
CA GLU A 449 3.73 -23.60 49.76
C GLU A 449 2.48 -24.34 50.26
N ALA A 450 1.45 -23.62 50.70
CA ALA A 450 0.17 -24.21 51.08
C ALA A 450 -0.60 -24.81 49.89
N ALA A 451 -0.52 -24.18 48.70
CA ALA A 451 -1.12 -24.68 47.47
C ALA A 451 -0.41 -25.94 46.96
N LYS A 452 0.93 -25.98 47.03
CA LYS A 452 1.72 -27.19 46.71
C LYS A 452 1.41 -28.35 47.65
N SER A 453 1.35 -28.12 48.96
CA SER A 453 0.94 -29.14 49.94
C SER A 453 -0.50 -29.66 49.75
N LYS A 454 -1.41 -28.86 49.19
CA LYS A 454 -2.77 -29.30 48.84
C LYS A 454 -2.81 -30.10 47.54
N ALA A 455 -2.02 -29.72 46.54
CA ALA A 455 -1.92 -30.41 45.26
C ALA A 455 -1.31 -31.82 45.43
N ASP A 456 -0.26 -31.96 46.24
CA ASP A 456 0.41 -33.24 46.49
C ASP A 456 -0.49 -34.24 47.25
N LYS A 457 -1.33 -33.75 48.17
CA LYS A 457 -2.34 -34.58 48.86
C LYS A 457 -3.49 -35.02 47.94
N SER A 458 -3.78 -34.26 46.88
CA SER A 458 -4.83 -34.60 45.90
C SER A 458 -4.37 -35.66 44.89
N ASN A 459 -3.07 -35.78 44.63
CA ASN A 459 -2.52 -36.73 43.67
C ASN A 459 -2.33 -38.13 44.27
N GLN A 460 -2.06 -38.25 45.58
CA GLN A 460 -2.03 -39.57 46.25
C GLN A 460 -3.42 -40.23 46.39
N GLY A 461 -4.52 -39.47 46.22
CA GLY A 461 -5.88 -39.99 46.29
C GLY A 461 -6.46 -40.50 44.96
N LYS A 462 -5.81 -40.20 43.83
CA LYS A 462 -6.31 -40.57 42.49
C LYS A 462 -5.72 -41.88 41.95
N ASP A 463 -4.52 -42.27 42.35
CA ASP A 463 -3.90 -43.54 41.91
C ASP A 463 -4.47 -44.80 42.58
N LEU A 464 -5.29 -44.67 43.64
CA LEU A 464 -5.93 -45.80 44.32
C LEU A 464 -7.32 -46.15 43.80
N ARG A 465 -7.90 -45.34 42.89
CA ARG A 465 -9.24 -45.60 42.30
C ARG A 465 -9.18 -46.18 40.89
N THR A 466 -8.09 -45.99 40.16
CA THR A 466 -7.91 -46.53 38.80
C THR A 466 -7.47 -48.00 38.75
N SER A 467 -7.08 -48.63 39.86
CA SER A 467 -6.75 -50.07 39.89
C SER A 467 -7.89 -51.00 40.29
N LYS A 468 -9.04 -50.49 40.80
CA LYS A 468 -10.16 -51.33 41.23
C LYS A 468 -11.29 -51.51 40.21
N ASP A 469 -11.36 -50.66 39.19
CA ASP A 469 -12.43 -50.72 38.18
C ASP A 469 -12.04 -51.53 36.91
N MET A 470 -10.81 -52.09 36.86
CA MET A 470 -10.36 -52.99 35.77
C MET A 470 -10.49 -54.50 36.09
N GLU A 471 -11.06 -54.89 37.24
CA GLU A 471 -11.32 -56.32 37.56
C GLU A 471 -12.81 -56.72 37.52
N ARG A 472 -13.73 -55.84 37.12
CA ARG A 472 -15.14 -56.20 36.91
C ARG A 472 -15.76 -55.45 35.73
N ASN A 473 -15.48 -55.93 34.51
CA ASN A 473 -16.46 -56.11 33.42
C ASN A 473 -15.78 -56.76 32.21
#